data_AF-A0A2V8GDR2-F1
#
_entry.id   AF-A0A2V8GDR2-F1
#
_cell.length_a   1.000
_cell.length_b   1.000
_cell.length_c   1.000
_cell.angle_alpha   90.00
_cell.angle_beta   90.00
_cell.angle_gamma   90.00
#
_symmetry.space_group_name_H-M   'P 1'
#
loop_
_entity.id
_entity.type
_entity.pdbx_description
1 polymer ?
#
loop_
_entity_poly.entity_id
_entity_poly.type
_entity_poly.pdbx_seq_one_letter_code
_entity_poly.pdbx_strand_id
1 'polypeptide(L)'
;TSYTSGIYVSWGLSTDVPVPGDYDGDGKVDPAIFRPSTGLWAILKSSTSYSSGIFVSWGLSTDVPVPADFDGDGKTDPAIFRPSTGLWAILKSSASYGSGIFQTWGLSTDVPINQRPQP
;
A
#
# COMPACT_ATOMS: atom_id res chain seq x y z
N THR A 1 30.58 -0.92 -13.91
CA THR A 1 30.23 -2.22 -13.30
C THR A 1 28.81 -2.55 -13.72
N SER A 2 28.62 -3.73 -14.30
CA SER A 2 27.47 -4.13 -15.10
C SER A 2 26.22 -4.38 -14.24
N TYR A 3 25.19 -3.54 -14.35
CA TYR A 3 23.87 -3.83 -13.79
C TYR A 3 23.14 -4.81 -14.72
N THR A 4 23.50 -6.10 -14.67
CA THR A 4 22.96 -7.12 -15.59
C THR A 4 21.83 -7.96 -15.01
N SER A 5 21.34 -7.65 -13.81
CA SER A 5 20.15 -8.29 -13.25
C SER A 5 19.14 -7.21 -12.84
N GLY A 6 18.17 -6.97 -13.72
CA GLY A 6 16.94 -6.27 -13.39
C GLY A 6 15.82 -7.28 -13.15
N ILE A 7 14.91 -6.97 -12.24
CA ILE A 7 13.67 -7.72 -12.06
C ILE A 7 12.60 -6.95 -12.83
N TYR A 8 12.00 -7.61 -13.82
CA TYR A 8 10.91 -7.04 -14.62
C TYR A 8 9.63 -7.77 -14.29
N VAL A 9 8.65 -7.04 -13.78
CA VAL A 9 7.30 -7.54 -13.55
C VAL A 9 6.35 -6.66 -14.36
N SER A 10 5.75 -7.23 -15.40
CA SER A 10 4.71 -6.54 -16.19
C SER A 10 3.36 -6.91 -15.62
N TRP A 11 2.77 -6.01 -14.85
CA TRP A 11 1.52 -6.27 -14.14
C TRP A 11 0.77 -4.97 -13.82
N GLY A 12 -0.56 -5.05 -13.77
CA GLY A 12 -1.44 -3.92 -13.52
C GLY A 12 -2.04 -3.30 -14.79
N LEU A 13 -2.88 -2.29 -14.56
CA LEU A 13 -3.55 -1.45 -15.57
C LEU A 13 -2.97 -0.03 -15.52
N SER A 14 -3.17 0.76 -16.59
CA SER A 14 -2.68 2.15 -16.64
C SER A 14 -3.30 3.08 -15.59
N THR A 15 -4.42 2.67 -14.99
CA THR A 15 -5.13 3.41 -13.93
C THR A 15 -4.73 2.96 -12.52
N ASP A 16 -3.87 1.96 -12.39
CA ASP A 16 -3.40 1.48 -11.10
C ASP A 16 -2.37 2.45 -10.53
N VAL A 17 -2.44 2.70 -9.22
CA VAL A 17 -1.53 3.58 -8.48
C VAL A 17 -0.43 2.73 -7.84
N PRO A 18 0.86 2.93 -8.18
CA PRO A 18 1.96 2.23 -7.52
C PRO A 18 2.04 2.59 -6.04
N VAL A 19 2.16 1.57 -5.20
CA VAL A 19 2.18 1.69 -3.73
C VAL A 19 3.24 0.75 -3.11
N PRO A 20 4.52 0.81 -3.54
CA PRO A 20 5.54 -0.12 -3.08
C PRO A 20 5.79 0.01 -1.56
N GLY A 21 6.02 -1.12 -0.89
CA GLY A 21 6.30 -1.21 0.54
C GLY A 21 6.71 -2.64 0.93
N ASP A 22 7.28 -2.84 2.11
CA ASP A 22 7.56 -4.19 2.65
C ASP A 22 6.26 -4.74 3.26
N TYR A 23 5.46 -5.49 2.50
CA TYR A 23 4.13 -5.94 2.92
C TYR A 23 4.16 -7.35 3.50
N ASP A 24 5.18 -8.16 3.17
CA ASP A 24 5.32 -9.50 3.70
C ASP A 24 6.27 -9.61 4.90
N GLY A 25 7.01 -8.54 5.22
CA GLY A 25 7.85 -8.39 6.40
C GLY A 25 9.22 -9.07 6.25
N ASP A 26 9.71 -9.25 5.02
CA ASP A 26 11.00 -9.88 4.75
C ASP A 26 12.18 -8.87 4.73
N GLY A 27 11.90 -7.59 4.98
CA GLY A 27 12.88 -6.51 4.97
C GLY A 27 13.14 -5.93 3.58
N LYS A 28 12.41 -6.36 2.54
CA LYS A 28 12.52 -5.83 1.18
C LYS A 28 11.23 -5.15 0.75
N VAL A 29 11.37 -4.17 -0.14
CA VAL A 29 10.22 -3.50 -0.75
C VAL A 29 9.59 -4.41 -1.81
N ASP A 30 8.30 -4.69 -1.64
CA ASP A 30 7.46 -5.44 -2.57
C ASP A 30 6.84 -4.52 -3.64
N PRO A 31 6.77 -4.97 -4.91
CA PRO A 31 5.93 -4.35 -5.92
C PRO A 31 4.45 -4.46 -5.54
N ALA A 32 3.75 -3.33 -5.51
CA ALA A 32 2.35 -3.28 -5.16
C ALA A 32 1.60 -2.16 -5.89
N ILE A 33 0.30 -2.39 -6.11
CA ILE A 33 -0.62 -1.43 -6.70
C ILE A 33 -1.90 -1.29 -5.87
N PHE A 34 -2.50 -0.11 -5.94
CA PHE A 34 -3.90 0.15 -5.58
C PHE A 34 -4.68 0.45 -6.86
N ARG A 35 -5.81 -0.23 -7.08
CA ARG A 35 -6.72 0.00 -8.20
C ARG A 35 -7.94 0.77 -7.71
N PRO A 36 -8.05 2.09 -7.99
CA PRO A 36 -9.15 2.89 -7.48
C PRO A 36 -10.53 2.39 -7.92
N SER A 37 -10.66 1.88 -9.15
CA SER A 37 -11.95 1.44 -9.69
C SER A 37 -12.59 0.25 -8.95
N THR A 38 -11.80 -0.56 -8.24
CA THR A 38 -12.28 -1.73 -7.49
C THR A 38 -11.88 -1.73 -6.03
N GLY A 39 -11.09 -0.75 -5.59
CA GLY A 39 -10.43 -0.77 -4.29
C GLY A 39 -9.40 -1.90 -4.13
N LEU A 40 -8.90 -2.49 -5.22
CA LEU A 40 -8.00 -3.65 -5.10
C LEU A 40 -6.60 -3.18 -4.71
N TRP A 41 -6.10 -3.70 -3.60
CA TRP A 41 -4.69 -3.75 -3.26
C TRP A 41 -4.13 -5.09 -3.72
N ALA A 42 -3.09 -5.04 -4.54
CA ALA A 42 -2.47 -6.24 -5.05
C ALA A 42 -0.95 -6.09 -4.90
N ILE A 43 -0.35 -7.06 -4.20
CA ILE A 43 1.05 -7.04 -3.78
C ILE A 43 1.72 -8.34 -4.24
N LEU A 44 2.92 -8.25 -4.81
CA LEU A 44 3.73 -9.41 -5.16
C LEU A 44 4.89 -9.59 -4.17
N LYS A 45 4.93 -10.74 -3.52
CA LYS A 45 5.83 -11.01 -2.39
C LYS A 45 7.25 -11.32 -2.83
N SER A 46 8.19 -10.48 -2.43
CA SER A 46 9.61 -10.67 -2.69
C SER A 46 10.19 -11.91 -1.96
N SER A 47 9.66 -12.26 -0.78
CA SER A 47 10.05 -13.48 -0.03
C SER A 47 9.83 -14.78 -0.82
N THR A 48 8.91 -14.76 -1.79
CA THR A 48 8.56 -15.90 -2.64
C THR A 48 9.11 -15.79 -4.05
N SER A 49 10.09 -14.92 -4.27
CA SER A 49 10.59 -14.59 -5.62
C SER A 49 9.45 -14.21 -6.57
N TYR A 50 8.48 -13.44 -6.06
CA TYR A 50 7.31 -12.93 -6.81
C TYR A 50 6.36 -14.01 -7.35
N SER A 51 6.44 -15.25 -6.86
CA SER A 51 5.55 -16.35 -7.28
C SER A 51 4.19 -16.35 -6.59
N SER A 52 4.02 -15.57 -5.52
CA SER A 52 2.76 -15.42 -4.79
C SER A 52 2.51 -13.97 -4.39
N GLY A 53 1.27 -13.65 -4.04
CA GLY A 53 0.87 -12.30 -3.70
C GLY A 53 -0.15 -12.20 -2.58
N ILE A 54 -0.32 -10.98 -2.08
CA ILE A 54 -1.36 -10.59 -1.13
C ILE A 54 -2.39 -9.77 -1.92
N PHE A 55 -3.66 -10.07 -1.72
CA PHE A 55 -4.76 -9.39 -2.41
C PHE A 55 -5.84 -9.01 -1.40
N VAL A 56 -6.18 -7.73 -1.35
CA VAL A 56 -7.20 -7.20 -0.45
C VAL A 56 -8.05 -6.20 -1.24
N SER A 57 -9.37 -6.32 -1.22
CA SER A 57 -10.27 -5.38 -1.90
C SER A 57 -10.95 -4.49 -0.88
N TRP A 58 -10.51 -3.24 -0.79
CA TRP A 58 -11.00 -2.26 0.15
C TRP A 58 -10.61 -0.82 -0.24
N GLY A 59 -11.53 0.11 -0.02
CA GLY A 59 -11.40 1.52 -0.40
C GLY A 59 -12.34 1.91 -1.55
N LEU A 60 -12.38 3.20 -1.85
CA LEU A 60 -13.20 3.81 -2.91
C LEU A 60 -12.32 4.41 -4.01
N SER A 61 -12.92 4.71 -5.15
CA SER A 61 -12.21 5.31 -6.29
C SER A 61 -11.68 6.73 -6.04
N THR A 62 -12.22 7.42 -5.04
CA THR A 62 -11.81 8.77 -4.63
C THR A 62 -10.80 8.76 -3.48
N ASP A 63 -10.46 7.58 -2.95
CA ASP A 63 -9.52 7.45 -1.86
C ASP A 63 -8.08 7.55 -2.38
N VAL A 64 -7.22 8.22 -1.60
CA VAL A 64 -5.80 8.37 -1.90
C VAL A 64 -5.03 7.31 -1.11
N PRO A 65 -4.31 6.37 -1.75
CA PRO A 65 -3.55 5.37 -1.02
C PRO A 65 -2.33 5.99 -0.32
N VAL A 66 -2.13 5.64 0.94
CA VAL A 66 -1.08 6.18 1.83
C VAL A 66 -0.43 5.07 2.65
N PRO A 67 0.08 4.00 2.01
CA PRO A 67 0.61 2.85 2.73
C PRO A 67 1.83 3.20 3.59
N ALA A 68 1.84 2.69 4.83
CA ALA A 68 2.96 2.77 5.77
C ALA A 68 2.77 1.74 6.89
N ASP A 69 3.79 1.51 7.71
CA ASP A 69 3.66 0.73 8.95
C ASP A 69 3.02 1.61 10.04
N PHE A 70 1.71 1.46 10.25
CA PHE A 70 0.94 2.29 11.17
C PHE A 70 0.74 1.62 12.54
N ASP A 71 0.88 0.30 12.62
CA ASP A 71 0.74 -0.45 13.87
C ASP A 71 2.06 -0.93 14.48
N GLY A 72 3.17 -0.70 13.79
CA GLY A 72 4.54 -0.90 14.28
C GLY A 72 4.99 -2.35 14.23
N ASP A 73 4.35 -3.20 13.41
CA ASP A 73 4.69 -4.61 13.30
C ASP A 73 5.84 -4.91 12.32
N GLY A 74 6.36 -3.87 11.66
CA GLY A 74 7.43 -3.96 10.67
C GLY A 74 6.95 -4.25 9.26
N LYS A 75 5.64 -4.31 9.01
CA LYS A 75 5.04 -4.47 7.67
C LYS A 75 4.29 -3.22 7.27
N THR A 76 4.21 -3.02 5.97
CA THR A 76 3.44 -1.94 5.36
C THR A 76 1.95 -2.29 5.43
N ASP A 77 1.16 -1.41 6.01
CA ASP A 77 -0.30 -1.53 6.05
C ASP A 77 -0.95 -0.89 4.81
N PRO A 78 -1.94 -1.54 4.18
CA PRO A 78 -2.85 -0.89 3.26
C PRO A 78 -3.62 0.23 3.98
N ALA A 79 -3.44 1.46 3.52
CA ALA A 79 -4.06 2.63 4.13
C ALA A 79 -4.53 3.62 3.08
N ILE A 80 -5.61 4.34 3.38
CA ILE A 80 -6.15 5.40 2.54
C ILE A 80 -6.39 6.67 3.35
N PHE A 81 -6.33 7.80 2.64
CA PHE A 81 -6.92 9.07 3.04
C PHE A 81 -8.11 9.37 2.14
N ARG A 82 -9.22 9.77 2.74
CA ARG A 82 -10.43 10.22 2.03
C ARG A 82 -10.60 11.72 2.22
N PRO A 83 -10.24 12.53 1.20
CA PRO A 83 -10.32 13.99 1.30
C PRO A 83 -11.72 14.48 1.68
N SER A 84 -12.78 13.91 1.09
CA SER A 84 -14.16 14.37 1.32
C SER A 84 -14.60 14.34 2.79
N THR A 85 -13.99 13.52 3.63
CA THR A 85 -14.30 13.39 5.05
C THR A 85 -13.12 13.63 5.97
N GLY A 86 -11.90 13.83 5.44
CA GLY A 86 -10.67 13.81 6.23
C GLY A 86 -10.41 12.46 6.91
N LEU A 87 -10.94 11.36 6.38
CA LEU A 87 -10.80 10.05 7.01
C LEU A 87 -9.47 9.42 6.64
N TRP A 88 -8.69 9.07 7.65
CA TRP A 88 -7.62 8.09 7.59
C TRP A 88 -8.18 6.74 7.96
N ALA A 89 -8.00 5.76 7.10
CA ALA A 89 -8.40 4.39 7.37
C ALA A 89 -7.26 3.44 7.00
N ILE A 90 -6.95 2.52 7.90
CA ILE A 90 -5.78 1.65 7.85
C ILE A 90 -6.24 0.22 8.12
N LEU A 91 -5.88 -0.73 7.26
CA LEU A 91 -6.05 -2.15 7.51
C LEU A 91 -4.78 -2.74 8.10
N LYS A 92 -4.85 -3.23 9.33
CA LYS A 92 -3.69 -3.71 10.06
C LYS A 92 -3.20 -5.06 9.53
N SER A 93 -1.95 -5.10 9.10
CA SER A 93 -1.26 -6.31 8.67
C SER A 93 -1.09 -7.31 9.82
N SER A 94 -0.79 -6.83 11.04
CA SER A 94 -0.72 -7.63 12.27
C SER A 94 -2.01 -8.40 12.59
N ALA A 95 -3.16 -7.88 12.13
CA ALA A 95 -4.47 -8.48 12.32
C ALA A 95 -4.96 -9.25 11.08
N SER A 96 -4.07 -9.57 10.14
CA SER A 96 -4.42 -10.20 8.86
C SER A 96 -5.54 -9.46 8.13
N TYR A 97 -5.54 -8.12 8.22
CA TYR A 97 -6.53 -7.22 7.64
C TYR A 97 -7.96 -7.37 8.19
N GLY A 98 -8.16 -8.12 9.28
CA GLY A 98 -9.47 -8.30 9.92
C GLY A 98 -9.87 -7.17 10.88
N SER A 99 -8.96 -6.26 11.19
CA SER A 99 -9.24 -5.05 11.98
C SER A 99 -8.45 -3.86 11.43
N GLY A 100 -8.90 -2.65 11.76
CA GLY A 100 -8.31 -1.43 11.23
C GLY A 100 -8.28 -0.27 12.24
N ILE A 101 -7.48 0.74 11.90
CA ILE A 101 -7.44 2.03 12.60
C ILE A 101 -8.23 3.01 11.72
N PHE A 102 -9.13 3.78 12.33
CA PHE A 102 -9.95 4.77 11.65
C PHE A 102 -9.90 6.07 12.43
N GLN A 103 -9.44 7.14 11.79
CA GLN A 103 -9.29 8.44 12.42
C GLN A 103 -9.71 9.54 11.45
N THR A 104 -10.53 10.49 11.91
CA THR A 104 -10.84 11.68 11.13
C THR A 104 -9.89 12.80 11.54
N TRP A 105 -9.07 13.26 10.60
CA TRP A 105 -8.15 14.38 10.77
C TRP A 105 -7.65 14.89 9.41
N GLY A 106 -7.67 16.20 9.23
CA GLY A 106 -7.37 16.87 7.95
C GLY A 106 -8.62 17.42 7.26
N LEU A 107 -8.38 18.24 6.25
CA LEU A 107 -9.38 18.93 5.45
C LEU A 107 -9.51 18.30 4.06
N SER A 108 -10.59 18.62 3.35
CA SER A 108 -10.81 18.15 1.98
C SER A 108 -9.84 18.73 0.94
N THR A 109 -9.12 19.78 1.32
CA THR A 109 -8.05 20.39 0.53
C THR A 109 -6.68 19.81 0.82
N ASP A 110 -6.56 18.95 1.83
CA ASP A 110 -5.27 18.37 2.20
C ASP A 110 -4.92 17.23 1.24
N VAL A 111 -3.63 17.15 0.92
CA VAL A 111 -3.06 16.06 0.14
C VAL A 111 -2.09 15.33 1.06
N PRO A 112 -2.32 14.05 1.37
CA PRO A 112 -1.40 13.30 2.19
C PRO A 112 -0.11 13.10 1.40
N ILE A 113 1.02 13.25 2.09
CA ILE A 113 2.32 12.92 1.51
C ILE A 113 2.73 11.54 1.99
N ASN A 114 2.97 10.64 1.03
CA ASN A 114 3.60 9.36 1.34
C ASN A 114 5.12 9.47 1.13
N GLN A 115 5.78 10.24 2.00
CA GLN A 115 7.24 10.30 2.04
C GLN A 115 7.69 9.86 3.42
N ARG A 116 8.20 8.63 3.51
CA ARG A 116 9.08 8.25 4.62
C ARG A 116 10.39 9.03 4.44
N PRO A 117 10.78 9.92 5.37
CA PRO A 117 12.18 10.27 5.50
C PRO A 117 12.90 8.97 5.85
N GLN A 118 13.67 8.42 4.93
CA GLN A 118 14.61 7.36 5.30
C GLN A 118 15.66 8.01 6.21
N PRO A 119 15.95 7.44 7.40
CA PRO A 119 17.13 7.86 8.15
C PRO A 119 18.41 7.60 7.36
#